data_AF-A0A820NHG7-F1
#
_entry.id   AF-A0A820NHG7-F1
#
_cell.length_a   1.000
_cell.length_b   1.000
_cell.length_c   1.000
_cell.angle_alpha   90.00
_cell.angle_beta   90.00
_cell.angle_gamma   90.00
#
_symmetry.space_group_name_H-M   'P 1'
#
loop_
_entity.id
_entity.type
_entity.pdbx_description
1 polymer ?
#
loop_
_entity_poly.entity_id
_entity_poly.type
_entity_poly.pdbx_seq_one_letter_code
_entity_poly.pdbx_strand_id
1 'polypeptide(L)'
;MVERLPDYVTAKVHFITHYSELIKTNGPPRNYWCQRFEGKHLYFKRFATRSCSFKNVPFTLAKRHQLRLALLLSYDNFYNLIDKPVSTKTINPSQLPVEIRFLLVQHQYDLLT
;
A
#
# COMPACT_ATOMS: atom_id res chain seq x y z
N MET A 1 -11.41 -0.41 -30.16
CA MET A 1 -10.62 0.65 -30.82
C MET A 1 -9.32 0.79 -30.04
N VAL A 2 -8.33 -0.05 -30.34
CA VAL A 2 -7.01 -0.04 -29.69
C VAL A 2 -6.15 0.90 -30.50
N GLU A 3 -6.07 2.17 -30.09
CA GLU A 3 -5.06 3.08 -30.62
C GLU A 3 -3.68 2.43 -30.43
N ARG A 4 -2.88 2.44 -31.51
CA ARG A 4 -1.58 1.78 -31.61
C ARG A 4 -0.73 2.07 -30.37
N LEU A 5 -0.45 1.03 -29.60
CA LEU A 5 0.63 1.05 -28.62
C LEU A 5 1.96 1.30 -29.35
N PRO A 6 2.90 2.05 -28.74
CA PRO A 6 4.20 2.34 -29.35
C PRO A 6 4.98 1.06 -29.66
N ASP A 7 5.86 1.09 -30.66
CA ASP A 7 6.64 -0.06 -31.16
C ASP A 7 7.49 -0.76 -30.07
N TYR A 8 7.70 -0.09 -28.93
CA TYR A 8 8.36 -0.63 -27.76
C TYR A 8 7.46 -0.54 -26.52
N VAL A 9 6.81 -1.66 -26.17
CA VAL A 9 6.02 -1.80 -24.95
C VAL A 9 6.89 -2.38 -23.84
N THR A 10 7.20 -1.58 -22.83
CA THR A 10 7.82 -2.11 -21.61
C THR A 10 6.83 -2.96 -20.82
N ALA A 11 7.33 -3.95 -20.08
CA ALA A 11 6.49 -4.80 -19.22
C ALA A 11 5.60 -3.96 -18.27
N LYS A 12 6.10 -2.82 -17.78
CA LYS A 12 5.31 -1.90 -16.94
C LYS A 12 4.06 -1.38 -17.64
N VAL A 13 4.17 -0.98 -18.90
CA VAL A 13 3.04 -0.47 -19.69
C VAL A 13 2.06 -1.60 -20.02
N HIS A 14 2.57 -2.79 -20.37
CA HIS A 14 1.73 -3.96 -20.57
C HIS A 14 0.90 -4.31 -19.33
N PHE A 15 1.49 -4.25 -18.12
CA PHE A 15 0.73 -4.56 -16.91
C PHE A 15 -0.40 -3.57 -16.60
N ILE A 16 -0.34 -2.32 -17.08
CA ILE A 16 -1.41 -1.34 -16.89
C ILE A 16 -2.70 -1.78 -17.59
N THR A 17 -2.61 -2.50 -18.72
CA THR A 17 -3.82 -2.99 -19.42
C THR A 17 -4.61 -3.98 -18.57
N HIS A 18 -3.93 -4.71 -17.68
CA HIS A 18 -4.52 -5.69 -16.77
C HIS A 18 -5.03 -5.08 -15.47
N TYR A 19 -4.80 -3.79 -15.20
CA TYR A 19 -5.19 -3.17 -13.93
C TYR A 19 -6.71 -3.12 -13.76
N SER A 20 -7.47 -2.95 -14.84
CA SER A 20 -8.93 -2.89 -14.77
C SER A 20 -9.53 -4.18 -14.21
N GLU A 21 -9.08 -5.33 -14.71
CA GLU A 21 -9.50 -6.65 -14.23
C GLU A 21 -9.00 -6.91 -12.81
N LEU A 22 -7.72 -6.65 -12.54
CA LEU A 22 -7.13 -6.82 -11.21
C LEU A 22 -7.81 -5.97 -10.13
N ILE A 23 -8.25 -4.75 -10.46
CA ILE A 23 -8.97 -3.89 -9.52
C ILE A 23 -10.37 -4.43 -9.25
N LYS A 24 -11.05 -4.98 -10.27
CA LYS A 24 -12.36 -5.61 -10.10
C LYS A 24 -12.29 -6.87 -9.24
N THR A 25 -11.26 -7.70 -9.41
CA THR A 25 -11.12 -8.97 -8.68
C THR A 25 -10.47 -8.81 -7.30
N ASN A 26 -9.46 -7.96 -7.16
CA ASN A 26 -8.62 -7.85 -5.96
C ASN A 26 -8.80 -6.53 -5.19
N GLY A 27 -9.62 -5.62 -5.72
CA GLY A 27 -9.79 -4.28 -5.17
C GLY A 27 -8.60 -3.36 -5.46
N PRO A 28 -8.48 -2.23 -4.75
CA PRO A 28 -7.47 -1.21 -5.03
C PRO A 28 -6.02 -1.77 -5.00
N PRO A 29 -5.12 -1.33 -5.90
CA PRO A 29 -3.73 -1.82 -5.96
C PRO A 29 -2.93 -1.64 -4.68
N ARG A 30 -3.36 -0.69 -3.86
CA ARG A 30 -2.83 -0.42 -2.53
C ARG A 30 -2.89 -1.63 -1.58
N ASN A 31 -3.83 -2.54 -1.79
CA ASN A 31 -4.00 -3.69 -0.90
C ASN A 31 -2.95 -4.79 -1.18
N TYR A 32 -2.44 -4.86 -2.41
CA TYR A 32 -1.52 -5.91 -2.84
C TYR A 32 -0.14 -5.41 -3.32
N TRP A 33 0.13 -4.11 -3.28
CA TRP A 33 1.45 -3.57 -3.61
C TRP A 33 2.55 -3.96 -2.60
N CYS A 34 3.78 -4.09 -3.06
CA CYS A 34 4.90 -4.49 -2.19
C CYS A 34 5.53 -3.34 -1.40
N GLN A 35 5.08 -2.09 -1.59
CA GLN A 35 5.69 -0.91 -0.96
C GLN A 35 5.69 -0.98 0.59
N ARG A 36 4.67 -1.59 1.19
CA ARG A 36 4.60 -1.78 2.65
C ARG A 36 5.65 -2.77 3.15
N PHE A 37 5.95 -3.82 2.38
CA PHE A 37 7.02 -4.77 2.71
C PHE A 37 8.39 -4.08 2.65
N GLU A 38 8.64 -3.25 1.63
CA GLU A 38 9.87 -2.45 1.53
C GLU A 38 10.04 -1.46 2.69
N GLY A 39 8.96 -0.76 3.06
CA GLY A 39 8.95 0.13 4.22
C GLY A 39 9.28 -0.60 5.53
N LYS A 40 8.70 -1.79 5.75
CA LYS A 40 9.01 -2.64 6.92
C LYS A 40 10.44 -3.19 6.87
N HIS A 41 10.96 -3.49 5.68
CA HIS A 41 12.34 -3.98 5.49
C HIS A 41 13.38 -2.93 5.94
N LEU A 42 13.11 -1.63 5.82
CA LEU A 42 14.01 -0.58 6.31
C LEU A 42 14.36 -0.73 7.81
N TYR A 43 13.40 -1.12 8.65
CA TYR A 43 13.64 -1.42 10.07
C TYR A 43 14.73 -2.50 10.21
N PHE A 44 14.58 -3.61 9.50
CA PHE A 44 15.51 -4.73 9.57
C PHE A 44 16.88 -4.37 9.03
N LYS A 45 16.98 -3.65 7.89
CA LYS A 45 18.27 -3.18 7.36
C LYS A 45 19.06 -2.35 8.36
N ARG A 46 18.40 -1.41 9.05
CA ARG A 46 19.04 -0.55 10.06
C ARG A 46 19.58 -1.33 11.26
N PHE A 47 18.90 -2.40 11.66
CA PHE A 47 19.37 -3.23 12.78
C PHE A 47 20.38 -4.28 12.34
N ALA A 48 20.29 -4.80 11.12
CA ALA A 48 21.26 -5.73 10.57
C ALA A 48 22.65 -5.11 10.52
N THR A 49 22.75 -3.84 10.09
CA THR A 49 24.04 -3.13 10.01
C THR A 49 24.62 -2.74 11.37
N ARG A 50 23.77 -2.54 12.39
CA ARG A 50 24.19 -2.14 13.73
C ARG A 50 24.42 -3.32 14.67
N SER A 51 23.88 -4.49 14.34
CA SER A 51 24.01 -5.67 15.18
C SER A 51 25.37 -6.30 14.94
N CYS A 52 26.18 -6.43 16.00
CA CYS A 52 27.43 -7.19 15.97
C CYS A 52 27.19 -8.72 16.00
N SER A 53 25.95 -9.18 15.86
CA SER A 53 25.59 -10.59 15.83
C SER A 53 25.62 -11.09 14.38
N PHE A 54 26.74 -11.69 13.98
CA PHE A 54 26.89 -12.27 12.64
C PHE A 54 26.40 -13.73 12.55
N LYS A 55 26.29 -14.40 13.70
CA LYS A 55 25.74 -15.75 13.79
C LYS A 55 24.20 -15.66 13.81
N ASN A 56 23.57 -16.10 12.72
CA ASN A 56 22.12 -16.15 12.56
C ASN A 56 21.41 -14.78 12.66
N VAL A 57 21.87 -13.81 11.86
CA VAL A 57 21.28 -12.46 11.73
C VAL A 57 19.73 -12.48 11.65
N PRO A 58 19.08 -13.34 10.83
CA PRO A 58 17.61 -13.34 10.73
C PRO A 58 16.92 -13.65 12.05
N PHE A 59 17.48 -14.57 12.85
CA PHE A 59 16.93 -14.96 14.14
C PHE A 59 17.01 -13.79 15.14
N THR A 60 18.17 -13.14 15.22
CA THR A 60 18.39 -11.97 16.09
C THR A 60 17.42 -10.83 15.75
N LEU A 61 17.25 -10.55 14.45
CA LEU A 61 16.33 -9.53 13.96
C LEU A 61 14.87 -9.89 14.23
N ALA A 62 14.46 -11.14 14.02
CA ALA A 62 13.12 -11.63 14.30
C ALA A 62 12.78 -11.52 15.79
N LYS A 63 13.68 -11.99 16.67
CA LYS A 63 13.52 -11.92 18.13
C LYS A 63 13.38 -10.48 18.60
N ARG A 64 14.24 -9.58 18.13
CA ARG A 64 14.15 -8.15 18.45
C ARG A 64 12.83 -7.53 17.98
N HIS A 65 12.39 -7.87 16.76
CA HIS A 65 11.11 -7.39 16.22
C HIS A 65 9.92 -7.89 17.05
N GLN A 66 9.90 -9.16 17.43
CA GLN A 66 8.85 -9.73 18.29
C GLN A 66 8.80 -9.04 19.66
N LEU A 67 9.95 -8.81 20.31
CA LEU A 67 10.01 -8.08 21.59
C LEU A 67 9.48 -6.65 21.47
N ARG A 68 9.83 -5.96 20.39
CA ARG A 68 9.29 -4.62 20.10
C ARG A 68 7.78 -4.65 19.91
N LEU A 69 7.25 -5.64 19.19
CA LEU A 69 5.81 -5.78 18.99
C LEU A 69 5.09 -6.09 20.30
N ALA A 70 5.61 -6.99 21.13
CA ALA A 70 5.04 -7.31 22.43
C ALA A 70 4.94 -6.05 23.31
N LEU A 71 6.00 -5.25 23.35
CA LEU A 71 6.01 -3.98 24.07
C LEU A 71 4.96 -3.00 23.50
N LEU A 72 4.89 -2.85 22.18
CA LEU A 72 3.91 -1.95 21.54
C LEU A 72 2.47 -2.39 21.81
N LEU A 73 2.21 -3.71 21.79
CA LEU A 73 0.89 -4.29 22.05
C LEU A 73 0.48 -4.19 23.53
N SER A 74 1.45 -4.17 24.45
CA SER A 74 1.16 -3.98 25.89
C SER A 74 0.76 -2.55 26.25
N TYR A 75 0.87 -1.59 25.34
CA TYR A 75 0.37 -0.23 25.56
C TYR A 75 -1.06 -0.09 25.04
N ASP A 76 -1.97 0.46 25.87
CA ASP A 76 -3.41 0.64 25.58
C ASP A 76 -3.74 1.45 24.31
N ASN A 77 -2.75 2.12 23.71
CA ASN A 77 -2.90 2.98 22.54
C ASN A 77 -2.46 2.36 21.20
N PHE A 78 -2.26 1.04 21.14
CA PHE A 78 -1.76 0.38 19.93
C PHE A 78 -2.66 0.57 18.69
N TYR A 79 -3.98 0.40 18.84
CA TYR A 79 -4.94 0.54 17.73
C TYR A 79 -4.97 1.96 17.17
N ASN A 80 -4.83 2.97 18.04
CA ASN A 80 -4.76 4.38 17.65
C ASN A 80 -3.51 4.75 16.82
N LEU A 81 -2.48 3.88 16.77
CA LEU A 81 -1.24 4.09 16.02
C LEU A 81 -1.23 3.42 14.65
N ILE A 82 -2.03 2.36 14.46
CA ILE A 82 -2.09 1.61 13.20
C ILE A 82 -3.12 2.21 12.25
N ASP A 83 -4.27 2.62 12.78
CA ASP A 83 -5.41 3.07 11.96
C ASP A 83 -5.38 4.55 11.64
N LYS A 84 -4.43 5.32 12.19
CA LYS A 84 -4.25 6.71 11.78
C LYS A 84 -3.63 6.75 10.39
N PRO A 85 -4.35 7.24 9.36
CA PRO A 85 -3.74 7.49 8.08
C PRO A 85 -2.57 8.47 8.28
N VAL A 86 -1.39 8.10 7.76
CA VAL A 86 -0.12 8.84 7.93
C VAL A 86 -0.23 10.31 7.48
N SER A 87 -1.14 10.60 6.56
CA SER A 87 -1.59 11.94 6.19
C SER A 87 -2.74 11.79 5.20
N THR A 88 -3.99 11.96 5.63
CA THR A 88 -5.12 12.13 4.71
C THR A 88 -5.53 13.58 4.74
N LYS A 89 -5.40 14.27 3.60
CA LYS A 89 -6.12 15.52 3.38
C LYS A 89 -7.58 15.15 3.17
N THR A 90 -8.45 15.56 4.07
CA THR A 90 -9.90 15.56 3.82
C THR A 90 -10.16 16.61 2.74
N ILE A 91 -10.47 16.15 1.53
CA ILE A 91 -10.82 17.01 0.41
C ILE A 91 -12.35 17.13 0.41
N ASN A 92 -12.85 18.36 0.45
CA ASN A 92 -14.28 18.58 0.29
C ASN A 92 -14.70 18.24 -1.15
N PRO A 93 -15.86 17.61 -1.38
CA PRO A 93 -16.31 17.23 -2.72
C PRO A 93 -16.38 18.42 -3.69
N SER A 94 -16.58 19.64 -3.19
CA SER A 94 -16.55 20.88 -3.96
C SER A 94 -15.18 21.22 -4.57
N GLN A 95 -14.08 20.72 -3.99
CA GLN A 95 -12.71 20.93 -4.45
C GLN A 95 -12.30 19.96 -5.57
N LEU A 96 -13.13 18.95 -5.90
CA LEU A 96 -12.85 18.05 -7.00
C LEU A 96 -13.29 18.65 -8.36
N PRO A 97 -12.54 18.39 -9.43
CA PRO A 97 -12.95 18.69 -10.81
C PRO A 97 -14.35 18.16 -11.12
N VAL A 98 -15.10 18.92 -11.92
CA VAL A 98 -16.52 18.64 -12.18
C VAL A 98 -16.72 17.29 -12.87
N GLU A 99 -15.81 16.92 -13.77
CA GLU A 99 -15.86 15.65 -14.50
C GLU A 99 -15.77 14.46 -13.56
N ILE A 100 -14.87 14.53 -12.57
CA ILE A 100 -14.67 13.47 -11.59
C ILE A 100 -15.90 13.32 -10.69
N ARG A 101 -16.56 14.43 -10.32
CA ARG A 101 -17.79 14.38 -9.52
C ARG A 101 -18.92 13.67 -10.26
N PHE A 102 -19.13 14.00 -11.53
CA PHE A 102 -20.15 13.34 -12.35
C PHE A 102 -19.91 11.84 -12.46
N LEU A 103 -18.66 11.44 -12.70
CA LEU A 103 -18.28 10.04 -12.85
C LEU A 103 -18.47 9.24 -11.55
N LEU A 104 -18.13 9.83 -10.39
CA LEU A 104 -18.37 9.21 -9.08
C LEU A 104 -19.86 9.02 -8.79
N VAL A 105 -20.68 10.01 -9.16
CA VAL A 105 -22.14 9.94 -9.02
C VAL A 105 -22.71 8.84 -9.91
N GLN A 106 -22.28 8.72 -11.16
CA GLN A 106 -22.73 7.64 -12.06
C GLN A 106 -22.37 6.25 -11.55
N HIS A 107 -21.13 6.05 -11.11
CA HIS A 107 -20.69 4.76 -10.54
C HIS A 107 -21.43 4.37 -9.25
N GLN A 108 -21.91 5.32 -8.45
CA GLN A 108 -22.75 4.99 -7.29
C GLN A 108 -24.12 4.43 -7.68
N TYR A 109 -24.69 4.89 -8.79
CA TYR A 109 -25.97 4.37 -9.29
C TYR A 109 -25.82 2.98 -9.91
N ASP A 110 -24.72 2.71 -10.61
CA ASP A 110 -24.45 1.39 -11.23
C ASP A 110 -24.26 0.25 -10.22
N LEU A 111 -23.93 0.56 -8.96
CA LEU A 111 -23.81 -0.41 -7.87
C LEU A 111 -25.15 -0.74 -7.18
N LEU A 112 -26.21 0.03 -7.47
CA LEU A 112 -27.54 -0.11 -6.86
C LEU A 112 -28.57 -0.80 -7.78
N THR A 113 -28.23 -1.02 -9.05
CA THR A 113 -28.97 -1.83 -10.04
C THR A 113 -28.32 -3.19 -10.21
#